data_AF-A0A0S3TJT5-F1
#
_entry.id   AF-A0A0S3TJT5-F1
#
_cell.length_a   1.000
_cell.length_b   1.000
_cell.length_c   1.000
_cell.angle_alpha   90.00
_cell.angle_beta   90.00
_cell.angle_gamma   90.00
#
_symmetry.space_group_name_H-M   'P 1'
#
loop_
_entity.id
_entity.type
_entity.pdbx_description
1 polymer ?
#
loop_
_entity_poly.entity_id
_entity_poly.type
_entity_poly.pdbx_seq_one_letter_code
_entity_poly.pdbx_strand_id
1 'polypeptide(L)'
;MNYLTERQTISIPIPEEFRQNALKFAREQLTPTRGRQVYLNTLAVQVVHTYLQMLDIPTDLESSYVWQPYRRLIDDVADLVLTGVGHLECRAIRTGDRICYIPPEVWDDRIGYVVVEINKTCKEGKIWGFLPNVTTSEIDINQLHSLDELIERSHLISLRAWLGNMYTNEWQTVEEFTRKRKPQFAFRSIKRVRGLKLESQDIVWQIIEQFYPNHSWQKGLPSKFMSKTFNHRCQETEVNNNSNISSELLDILVHLIRTTEDEETRWTLAEILWTLQPNHPVVTARRIMDLGMQLDGSSVALMVAVLPKPDQTVAVLLRVYPMNHAYLPLGLQLAGLYEDGQAFLEVQARGDDDYIQLKFCAEFGERFRVIVGLNDAVITENFVI
;
A
#
# COMPACT_ATOMS: atom_id res chain seq x y z
N MET A 1 2.16 -24.37 -33.78
CA MET A 1 2.13 -23.15 -34.61
C MET A 1 2.68 -22.03 -33.74
N ASN A 2 3.91 -21.59 -34.02
CA ASN A 2 4.54 -20.51 -33.27
C ASN A 2 3.93 -19.19 -33.75
N TYR A 3 2.97 -18.66 -33.01
CA TYR A 3 2.67 -17.24 -33.10
C TYR A 3 3.90 -16.51 -32.55
N LEU A 4 4.71 -15.95 -33.44
CA LEU A 4 5.65 -14.90 -33.07
C LEU A 4 4.78 -13.76 -32.55
N THR A 5 4.71 -13.60 -31.23
CA THR A 5 4.07 -12.45 -30.60
C THR A 5 4.84 -11.22 -31.07
N GLU A 6 4.30 -10.50 -32.06
CA GLU A 6 4.87 -9.22 -32.48
C GLU A 6 4.94 -8.32 -31.26
N ARG A 7 6.16 -7.91 -30.88
CA ARG A 7 6.37 -6.97 -29.78
C ARG A 7 5.74 -5.63 -30.17
N GLN A 8 4.59 -5.34 -29.59
CA GLN A 8 3.93 -4.05 -29.80
C GLN A 8 4.67 -2.98 -29.00
N THR A 9 5.55 -2.27 -29.69
CA THR A 9 6.18 -1.08 -29.17
C THR A 9 5.25 0.12 -29.33
N ILE A 10 5.21 1.01 -28.34
CA ILE A 10 4.29 2.15 -28.34
C ILE A 10 5.08 3.44 -28.52
N SER A 11 4.71 4.23 -29.53
CA SER A 11 5.32 5.53 -29.79
C SER A 11 4.49 6.64 -29.17
N ILE A 12 5.13 7.49 -28.38
CA ILE A 12 4.54 8.67 -27.75
C ILE A 12 5.27 9.93 -28.27
N PRO A 13 4.54 10.92 -28.80
CA PRO A 13 5.15 12.19 -29.18
C PRO A 13 5.67 12.90 -27.94
N ILE A 14 6.82 13.56 -28.06
CA ILE A 14 7.41 14.38 -27.00
C ILE A 14 7.11 15.85 -27.36
N PRO A 15 6.20 16.54 -26.66
CA PRO A 15 5.93 17.96 -26.88
C PRO A 15 7.12 18.84 -26.50
N GLU A 16 7.06 20.12 -26.90
CA GLU A 16 8.10 21.09 -26.53
C GLU A 16 8.17 21.31 -25.02
N GLU A 17 7.02 21.29 -24.33
CA GLU A 17 6.95 21.40 -22.87
C GLU A 17 7.80 20.35 -22.16
N PHE A 18 7.76 19.10 -22.63
CA PHE A 18 8.55 18.00 -22.06
C PHE A 18 10.05 18.28 -22.18
N ARG A 19 10.48 18.72 -23.37
CA ARG A 19 11.87 19.12 -23.61
C ARG A 19 12.29 20.31 -22.76
N GLN A 20 11.42 21.27 -22.51
CA GLN A 20 11.71 22.43 -21.67
C GLN A 20 11.88 22.02 -20.20
N ASN A 21 11.00 21.16 -19.69
CA ASN A 21 11.10 20.60 -18.33
C ASN A 21 12.40 19.80 -18.16
N ALA A 22 12.69 18.88 -19.08
CA ALA A 22 13.94 18.13 -19.09
C ALA A 22 15.17 19.04 -19.17
N LEU A 23 15.12 20.11 -19.98
CA LEU A 23 16.21 21.06 -20.11
C LEU A 23 16.45 21.86 -18.83
N LYS A 24 15.37 22.22 -18.12
CA LYS A 24 15.46 22.88 -16.81
C LYS A 24 16.22 21.99 -15.82
N PHE A 25 15.81 20.73 -15.68
CA PHE A 25 16.45 19.77 -14.77
C PHE A 25 17.89 19.44 -15.16
N ALA A 26 18.19 19.38 -16.46
CA ALA A 26 19.53 19.15 -16.96
C ALA A 26 20.49 20.30 -16.64
N ARG A 27 20.02 21.55 -16.65
CA ARG A 27 20.83 22.75 -16.35
C ARG A 27 21.20 22.88 -14.88
N GLU A 28 20.49 22.20 -14.00
CA GLU A 28 20.79 22.16 -12.56
C GLU A 28 21.96 21.21 -12.24
N GLN A 29 22.40 20.39 -13.20
CA GLN A 29 23.45 19.41 -12.99
C GLN A 29 24.86 20.02 -13.08
N LEU A 30 25.77 19.51 -12.25
CA LEU A 30 27.16 20.00 -12.16
C LEU A 30 28.00 19.71 -13.40
N THR A 31 27.67 18.65 -14.16
CA THR A 31 28.45 18.25 -15.33
C THR A 31 27.56 18.09 -16.57
N PRO A 32 28.09 18.36 -17.79
CA PRO A 32 27.34 18.18 -19.03
C PRO A 32 26.87 16.72 -19.24
N THR A 33 27.70 15.74 -18.86
CA THR A 33 27.37 14.33 -18.96
C THR A 33 26.15 13.99 -18.09
N ARG A 34 26.15 14.46 -16.84
CA ARG A 34 25.03 14.27 -15.93
C ARG A 34 23.78 15.01 -16.39
N GLY A 35 23.93 16.25 -16.89
CA GLY A 35 22.85 17.01 -17.49
C GLY A 35 22.17 16.26 -18.63
N ARG A 36 22.96 15.62 -19.52
CA ARG A 36 22.42 14.83 -20.63
C ARG A 36 21.66 13.59 -20.16
N GLN A 37 22.15 12.91 -19.13
CA GLN A 37 21.49 11.76 -18.52
C GLN A 37 20.15 12.16 -17.90
N VAL A 38 20.15 13.19 -17.04
CA VAL A 38 18.93 13.72 -16.42
C VAL A 38 17.92 14.19 -17.47
N TYR A 39 18.38 14.82 -18.55
CA TYR A 39 17.53 15.21 -19.67
C TYR A 39 16.77 14.00 -20.26
N LEU A 40 17.50 12.93 -20.56
CA LEU A 40 16.91 11.72 -21.17
C LEU A 40 15.99 10.97 -20.19
N ASN A 41 16.41 10.80 -18.93
CA ASN A 41 15.60 10.19 -17.89
C ASN A 41 14.27 10.93 -17.72
N THR A 42 14.33 12.27 -17.66
CA THR A 42 13.13 13.11 -17.54
C THR A 42 12.17 12.89 -18.71
N LEU A 43 12.69 12.84 -19.95
CA LEU A 43 11.86 12.57 -21.13
C LEU A 43 11.25 11.16 -21.10
N ALA A 44 12.00 10.14 -20.69
CA ALA A 44 11.49 8.78 -20.56
C ALA A 44 10.34 8.70 -19.56
N VAL A 45 10.48 9.33 -18.40
CA VAL A 45 9.42 9.40 -17.37
C VAL A 45 8.17 10.07 -17.92
N GLN A 46 8.29 11.20 -18.61
CA GLN A 46 7.13 11.90 -19.19
C GLN A 46 6.44 11.09 -20.30
N VAL A 47 7.22 10.35 -21.10
CA VAL A 47 6.69 9.45 -22.13
C VAL A 47 5.86 8.34 -21.49
N VAL A 48 6.39 7.66 -20.46
CA VAL A 48 5.68 6.59 -19.75
C VAL A 48 4.46 7.14 -19.00
N HIS A 49 4.59 8.30 -18.36
CA HIS A 49 3.47 8.99 -17.72
C HIS A 49 2.32 9.24 -18.70
N THR A 50 2.63 9.77 -19.89
CA THR A 50 1.63 10.02 -20.94
C THR A 50 0.95 8.73 -21.38
N TYR A 51 1.72 7.67 -21.60
CA TYR A 51 1.19 6.36 -21.97
C TYR A 51 0.24 5.81 -20.90
N LEU A 52 0.63 5.84 -19.63
CA LEU A 52 -0.19 5.36 -18.53
C LEU A 52 -1.46 6.20 -18.33
N GLN A 53 -1.37 7.53 -18.52
CA GLN A 53 -2.55 8.39 -18.51
C GLN A 53 -3.54 8.06 -19.64
N MET A 54 -3.06 7.66 -20.83
CA MET A 54 -3.93 7.21 -21.92
C MET A 54 -4.69 5.91 -21.60
N LEU A 55 -4.23 5.15 -20.61
CA LEU A 55 -4.85 3.93 -20.10
C LEU A 55 -5.64 4.16 -18.82
N ASP A 56 -5.87 5.42 -18.42
CA ASP A 56 -6.50 5.81 -17.15
C ASP A 56 -5.79 5.26 -15.90
N ILE A 57 -4.49 4.97 -16.00
CA ILE A 57 -3.66 4.53 -14.86
C ILE A 57 -3.14 5.78 -14.13
N PRO A 58 -3.50 5.98 -12.85
CA PRO A 58 -3.14 7.16 -12.11
C PRO A 58 -1.64 7.18 -11.77
N THR A 59 -0.98 8.31 -12.05
CA THR A 59 0.45 8.51 -11.80
C THR A 59 0.72 9.89 -11.22
N ASP A 60 1.80 10.01 -10.44
CA ASP A 60 2.18 11.23 -9.73
C ASP A 60 3.64 11.62 -10.05
N LEU A 61 3.80 12.65 -10.88
CA LEU A 61 5.12 13.17 -11.23
C LEU A 61 5.79 13.87 -10.04
N GLU A 62 5.05 14.63 -9.24
CA GLU A 62 5.64 15.45 -8.17
C GLU A 62 6.21 14.59 -7.05
N SER A 63 5.57 13.45 -6.76
CA SER A 63 6.06 12.48 -5.78
C SER A 63 7.23 11.62 -6.28
N SER A 64 7.56 11.65 -7.58
CA SER A 64 8.66 10.88 -8.17
C SER A 64 10.03 11.49 -7.83
N TYR A 65 11.03 10.66 -7.53
CA TYR A 65 12.37 11.12 -7.13
C TYR A 65 13.06 11.96 -8.20
N VAL A 66 12.83 11.67 -9.48
CA VAL A 66 13.36 12.49 -10.58
C VAL A 66 12.79 13.92 -10.60
N TRP A 67 11.61 14.16 -10.02
CA TRP A 67 11.07 15.51 -9.80
C TRP A 67 11.64 16.18 -8.53
N GLN A 68 12.15 15.40 -7.58
CA GLN A 68 12.72 15.90 -6.32
C GLN A 68 14.15 16.44 -6.53
N PRO A 69 14.43 17.75 -6.30
CA PRO A 69 15.72 18.35 -6.62
C PRO A 69 16.93 17.68 -5.98
N TYR A 70 16.81 17.32 -4.69
CA TYR A 70 17.90 16.67 -3.97
C TYR A 70 18.21 15.29 -4.53
N ARG A 71 17.19 14.44 -4.73
CA ARG A 71 17.34 13.08 -5.28
C ARG A 71 17.95 13.08 -6.68
N ARG A 72 17.47 13.98 -7.54
CA ARG A 72 17.98 14.14 -8.91
C ARG A 72 19.47 14.47 -8.97
N LEU A 73 20.01 15.17 -7.96
CA LEU A 73 21.43 15.52 -7.90
C LEU A 73 22.33 14.35 -7.48
N ILE A 74 21.81 13.44 -6.64
CA ILE A 74 22.62 12.38 -6.03
C ILE A 74 22.46 11.01 -6.70
N ASP A 75 21.26 10.68 -7.20
CA ASP A 75 20.91 9.33 -7.67
C ASP A 75 20.60 9.36 -9.18
N ASP A 76 21.06 8.39 -9.98
CA ASP A 76 20.65 8.24 -11.40
C ASP A 76 19.22 7.70 -11.53
N VAL A 77 18.26 8.42 -10.97
CA VAL A 77 16.85 8.03 -10.95
C VAL A 77 16.10 8.50 -12.19
N ALA A 78 15.18 7.66 -12.63
CA ALA A 78 14.19 7.94 -13.64
C ALA A 78 12.84 7.33 -13.24
N ASP A 79 12.46 7.45 -11.99
CA ASP A 79 11.26 6.83 -11.46
C ASP A 79 9.99 7.60 -11.81
N LEU A 80 8.88 6.88 -11.91
CA LEU A 80 7.52 7.38 -12.02
C LEU A 80 6.67 6.71 -10.94
N VAL A 81 6.03 7.49 -10.09
CA VAL A 81 5.09 6.97 -9.11
C VAL A 81 3.77 6.61 -9.79
N LEU A 82 3.38 5.34 -9.69
CA LEU A 82 2.03 4.87 -9.94
C LEU A 82 1.25 4.95 -8.62
N THR A 83 0.17 5.73 -8.62
CA THR A 83 -0.58 6.07 -7.41
C THR A 83 -1.13 4.81 -6.74
N GLY A 84 -0.63 4.50 -5.54
CA GLY A 84 -1.03 3.32 -4.76
C GLY A 84 -0.42 1.98 -5.21
N VAL A 85 0.49 1.99 -6.18
CA VAL A 85 1.23 0.81 -6.65
C VAL A 85 2.71 0.90 -6.28
N GLY A 86 3.37 2.05 -6.52
CA GLY A 86 4.77 2.25 -6.18
C GLY A 86 5.58 2.92 -7.30
N HIS A 87 6.91 2.79 -7.24
CA HIS A 87 7.83 3.45 -8.18
C HIS A 87 8.18 2.56 -9.38
N LEU A 88 7.93 3.05 -10.59
CA LEU A 88 8.29 2.43 -11.86
C LEU A 88 9.53 3.12 -12.46
N GLU A 89 10.59 2.38 -12.73
CA GLU A 89 11.83 2.97 -13.24
C GLU A 89 11.80 3.07 -14.78
N CYS A 90 11.81 4.30 -15.31
CA CYS A 90 11.66 4.61 -16.73
C CYS A 90 13.03 4.95 -17.37
N ARG A 91 13.76 3.94 -17.86
CA ARG A 91 15.13 4.11 -18.35
C ARG A 91 15.17 4.49 -19.82
N ALA A 92 15.97 5.51 -20.14
CA ALA A 92 16.12 6.01 -21.50
C ALA A 92 17.27 5.32 -22.25
N ILE A 93 17.03 4.97 -23.52
CA ILE A 93 18.06 4.60 -24.51
C ILE A 93 17.96 5.51 -25.73
N ARG A 94 18.97 5.52 -26.61
CA ARG A 94 18.95 6.27 -27.88
C ARG A 94 18.70 5.38 -29.06
N THR A 95 18.19 5.96 -30.15
CA THR A 95 18.01 5.23 -31.42
C THR A 95 19.30 4.55 -31.87
N GLY A 96 19.23 3.22 -31.96
CA GLY A 96 20.34 2.34 -32.34
C GLY A 96 20.95 1.59 -31.16
N ASP A 97 20.71 2.02 -29.92
CA ASP A 97 21.17 1.31 -28.73
C ASP A 97 20.38 0.01 -28.56
N ARG A 98 21.06 -1.04 -28.09
CA ARG A 98 20.43 -2.34 -27.78
C ARG A 98 20.56 -2.73 -26.31
N ILE A 99 21.34 -1.97 -25.56
CA ILE A 99 21.62 -2.21 -24.15
C ILE A 99 21.09 -1.01 -23.38
N CYS A 100 20.26 -1.29 -22.38
CA CYS A 100 19.79 -0.33 -21.41
C CYS A 100 20.58 -0.48 -20.12
N TYR A 101 21.13 0.63 -19.60
CA TYR A 101 21.84 0.65 -18.33
C TYR A 101 20.89 0.95 -17.15
N ILE A 102 20.91 0.08 -16.15
CA ILE A 102 20.12 0.16 -14.92
C ILE A 102 21.09 0.22 -13.70
N PRO A 103 21.21 1.37 -13.04
CA PRO A 103 22.11 1.59 -11.92
C PRO A 103 21.74 0.70 -10.74
N PRO A 104 22.71 0.09 -10.04
CA PRO A 104 22.45 -0.73 -8.86
C PRO A 104 21.63 -0.02 -7.76
N GLU A 105 21.75 1.30 -7.63
CA GLU A 105 21.03 2.08 -6.62
C GLU A 105 19.51 2.14 -6.83
N VAL A 106 18.99 1.74 -7.99
CA VAL A 106 17.54 1.69 -8.30
C VAL A 106 17.01 0.27 -8.45
N TRP A 107 17.73 -0.74 -7.95
CA TRP A 107 17.31 -2.14 -8.02
C TRP A 107 16.22 -2.50 -7.00
N ASP A 108 16.21 -1.81 -5.87
CA ASP A 108 15.25 -2.02 -4.80
C ASP A 108 14.10 -1.01 -4.85
N ASP A 109 12.97 -1.38 -4.23
CA ASP A 109 11.79 -0.50 -4.10
C ASP A 109 11.24 -0.01 -5.45
N ARG A 110 11.26 -0.91 -6.45
CA ARG A 110 10.66 -0.70 -7.77
C ARG A 110 9.64 -1.78 -8.08
N ILE A 111 8.54 -1.38 -8.70
CA ILE A 111 7.52 -2.30 -9.21
C ILE A 111 7.90 -2.90 -10.58
N GLY A 112 8.93 -2.33 -11.21
CA GLY A 112 9.60 -2.81 -12.40
C GLY A 112 10.28 -1.70 -13.19
N TYR A 113 10.68 -2.03 -14.41
CA TYR A 113 11.53 -1.21 -15.28
C TYR A 113 10.94 -1.12 -16.67
N VAL A 114 10.80 0.09 -17.19
CA VAL A 114 10.37 0.35 -18.56
C VAL A 114 11.52 0.96 -19.34
N VAL A 115 11.77 0.44 -20.54
CA VAL A 115 12.79 0.97 -21.44
C VAL A 115 12.14 1.82 -22.51
N VAL A 116 12.61 3.06 -22.64
CA VAL A 116 12.12 4.04 -23.60
C VAL A 116 13.26 4.47 -24.51
N GLU A 117 13.11 4.24 -25.81
CA GLU A 117 14.01 4.80 -26.81
C GLU A 117 13.59 6.23 -27.14
N ILE A 118 14.46 7.19 -26.84
CA ILE A 118 14.27 8.57 -27.23
C ILE A 118 14.97 8.80 -28.57
N ASN A 119 14.20 9.29 -29.55
CA ASN A 119 14.72 9.47 -30.90
C ASN A 119 15.78 10.59 -30.99
N LYS A 120 16.55 10.62 -32.08
CA LYS A 120 17.65 11.60 -32.27
C LYS A 120 17.22 13.06 -32.03
N THR A 121 16.01 13.40 -32.45
CA THR A 121 15.43 14.75 -32.31
C THR A 121 14.81 15.06 -30.94
N CYS A 122 14.68 14.07 -30.05
CA CYS A 122 13.95 14.17 -28.79
C CYS A 122 12.50 14.64 -28.97
N LYS A 123 11.87 14.22 -30.07
CA LYS A 123 10.47 14.56 -30.43
C LYS A 123 9.52 13.36 -30.33
N GLU A 124 10.07 12.17 -30.09
CA GLU A 124 9.33 10.94 -29.95
C GLU A 124 10.08 10.03 -28.98
N GLY A 125 9.33 9.38 -28.10
CA GLY A 125 9.80 8.31 -27.24
C GLY A 125 9.06 7.02 -27.58
N LYS A 126 9.80 5.94 -27.82
CA LYS A 126 9.26 4.64 -28.16
C LYS A 126 9.45 3.68 -26.97
N ILE A 127 8.36 3.23 -26.38
CA ILE A 127 8.35 2.29 -25.27
C ILE A 127 8.59 0.88 -25.83
N TRP A 128 9.69 0.26 -25.42
CA TRP A 128 10.15 -1.03 -25.95
C TRP A 128 9.59 -2.23 -25.21
N GLY A 129 9.32 -2.09 -23.93
CA GLY A 129 8.80 -3.17 -23.09
C GLY A 129 9.10 -2.93 -21.62
N PHE A 130 8.83 -3.97 -20.84
CA PHE A 130 8.85 -3.94 -19.39
C PHE A 130 9.74 -5.07 -18.82
N LEU A 131 10.29 -4.89 -17.63
CA LEU A 131 10.88 -5.95 -16.83
C LEU A 131 10.40 -5.88 -15.38
N PRO A 132 10.04 -7.02 -14.77
CA PRO A 132 9.57 -7.03 -13.39
C PRO A 132 10.69 -6.78 -12.38
N ASN A 133 11.87 -7.33 -12.62
CA ASN A 133 13.04 -7.29 -11.74
C ASN A 133 14.32 -7.25 -12.58
N VAL A 134 15.42 -6.81 -11.98
CA VAL A 134 16.74 -6.75 -12.61
C VAL A 134 17.77 -7.44 -11.74
N THR A 135 18.73 -8.14 -12.37
CA THR A 135 19.85 -8.79 -11.68
C THR A 135 21.20 -8.30 -12.20
N THR A 136 21.21 -7.53 -13.28
CA THR A 136 22.40 -7.00 -13.95
C THR A 136 22.16 -5.56 -14.36
N SER A 137 23.22 -4.75 -14.39
CA SER A 137 23.10 -3.34 -14.77
C SER A 137 22.97 -3.12 -16.27
N GLU A 138 23.32 -4.11 -17.09
CA GLU A 138 23.18 -4.05 -18.54
C GLU A 138 22.09 -5.03 -18.97
N ILE A 139 21.02 -4.50 -19.56
CA ILE A 139 19.86 -5.25 -20.02
C ILE A 139 19.79 -5.13 -21.53
N ASP A 140 19.78 -6.27 -22.23
CA ASP A 140 19.50 -6.28 -23.67
C ASP A 140 18.01 -6.07 -23.91
N ILE A 141 17.65 -5.16 -24.82
CA ILE A 141 16.25 -4.86 -25.16
C ILE A 141 15.46 -6.08 -25.62
N ASN A 142 16.12 -7.14 -26.08
CA ASN A 142 15.50 -8.41 -26.46
C ASN A 142 15.02 -9.23 -25.25
N GLN A 143 15.40 -8.86 -24.02
CA GLN A 143 14.92 -9.51 -22.79
C GLN A 143 13.62 -8.91 -22.28
N LEU A 144 13.19 -7.75 -22.80
CA LEU A 144 12.01 -7.04 -22.31
C LEU A 144 10.71 -7.82 -22.55
N HIS A 145 9.84 -7.84 -21.56
CA HIS A 145 8.51 -8.44 -21.64
C HIS A 145 7.51 -7.47 -22.29
N SER A 146 6.30 -7.97 -22.58
CA SER A 146 5.19 -7.16 -23.08
C SER A 146 4.81 -6.08 -22.08
N LEU A 147 4.24 -4.98 -22.58
CA LEU A 147 3.63 -3.94 -21.72
C LEU A 147 2.36 -4.44 -21.03
N ASP A 148 1.77 -5.55 -21.47
CA ASP A 148 0.62 -6.17 -20.79
C ASP A 148 0.96 -6.54 -19.34
N GLU A 149 2.18 -7.05 -19.08
CA GLU A 149 2.63 -7.35 -17.72
C GLU A 149 2.74 -6.10 -16.84
N LEU A 150 3.08 -4.95 -17.43
CA LEU A 150 3.08 -3.67 -16.73
C LEU A 150 1.64 -3.27 -16.38
N ILE A 151 0.71 -3.43 -17.32
CA ILE A 151 -0.70 -3.09 -17.12
C ILE A 151 -1.28 -3.97 -16.01
N GLU A 152 -1.07 -5.29 -16.07
CA GLU A 152 -1.48 -6.21 -15.00
C GLU A 152 -0.91 -5.79 -13.64
N ARG A 153 0.37 -5.40 -13.58
CA ARG A 153 1.01 -4.91 -12.36
C ARG A 153 0.48 -3.55 -11.90
N SER A 154 0.05 -2.69 -12.81
CA SER A 154 -0.52 -1.39 -12.48
C SER A 154 -1.88 -1.49 -11.78
N HIS A 155 -2.58 -2.61 -11.97
CA HIS A 155 -3.81 -2.94 -11.25
C HIS A 155 -3.56 -3.65 -9.91
N LEU A 156 -2.30 -3.97 -9.56
CA LEU A 156 -1.97 -4.52 -8.25
C LEU A 156 -1.92 -3.41 -7.21
N ILE A 157 -2.68 -3.57 -6.12
CA ILE A 157 -2.60 -2.68 -4.97
C ILE A 157 -1.39 -3.08 -4.12
N SER A 158 -0.43 -2.17 -3.98
CA SER A 158 0.77 -2.43 -3.17
C SER A 158 0.52 -2.07 -1.71
N LEU A 159 0.48 -3.09 -0.85
CA LEU A 159 0.31 -2.91 0.58
C LEU A 159 1.56 -2.35 1.25
N ARG A 160 2.76 -2.59 0.71
CA ARG A 160 3.97 -1.85 1.08
C ARG A 160 3.86 -0.36 0.78
N ALA A 161 3.28 0.04 -0.35
CA ALA A 161 3.09 1.47 -0.66
C ALA A 161 2.23 2.15 0.42
N TRP A 162 1.28 1.44 1.03
CA TRP A 162 0.47 1.95 2.12
C TRP A 162 1.28 2.22 3.40
N LEU A 163 2.33 1.45 3.67
CA LEU A 163 3.28 1.74 4.76
C LEU A 163 4.03 3.06 4.51
N GLY A 164 4.26 3.42 3.24
CA GLY A 164 4.83 4.70 2.79
C GLY A 164 3.80 5.83 2.67
N ASN A 165 2.55 5.61 3.08
CA ASN A 165 1.43 6.54 2.90
C ASN A 165 1.05 6.86 1.45
N MET A 166 1.29 5.93 0.53
CA MET A 166 0.88 6.03 -0.87
C MET A 166 -0.34 5.12 -1.10
N TYR A 167 -1.44 5.68 -1.58
CA TYR A 167 -2.73 4.97 -1.70
C TYR A 167 -3.34 5.19 -3.09
N THR A 168 -4.22 4.29 -3.53
CA THR A 168 -4.99 4.43 -4.77
C THR A 168 -6.24 5.32 -4.54
N ASN A 169 -6.81 5.89 -5.61
CA ASN A 169 -7.92 6.85 -5.51
C ASN A 169 -9.22 6.28 -4.92
N GLU A 170 -9.44 4.97 -5.04
CA GLU A 170 -10.65 4.29 -4.55
C GLU A 170 -10.58 3.95 -3.06
N TRP A 171 -9.35 3.87 -2.52
CA TRP A 171 -9.07 3.47 -1.15
C TRP A 171 -8.88 4.69 -0.25
N GLN A 172 -9.88 4.98 0.56
CA GLN A 172 -9.88 6.14 1.46
C GLN A 172 -9.65 5.74 2.92
N THR A 173 -9.38 6.72 3.78
CA THR A 173 -9.26 6.46 5.22
C THR A 173 -10.61 6.05 5.82
N VAL A 174 -10.59 5.20 6.85
CA VAL A 174 -11.81 4.78 7.56
C VAL A 174 -12.54 5.99 8.16
N GLU A 175 -11.79 6.96 8.64
CA GLU A 175 -12.28 8.21 9.21
C GLU A 175 -13.03 9.06 8.17
N GLU A 176 -12.45 9.24 6.97
CA GLU A 176 -13.12 9.96 5.89
C GLU A 176 -14.34 9.21 5.37
N PHE A 177 -14.20 7.89 5.19
CA PHE A 177 -15.28 7.02 4.74
C PHE A 177 -16.50 7.13 5.66
N THR A 178 -16.28 6.98 6.97
CA THR A 178 -17.35 7.04 7.97
C THR A 178 -17.92 8.45 8.13
N ARG A 179 -17.11 9.50 7.98
CA ARG A 179 -17.57 10.90 8.00
C ARG A 179 -18.50 11.23 6.83
N LYS A 180 -18.19 10.74 5.62
CA LYS A 180 -19.01 10.95 4.42
C LYS A 180 -20.39 10.28 4.54
N ARG A 181 -20.52 9.20 5.32
CA ARG A 181 -21.72 8.34 5.39
C ARG A 181 -22.55 8.44 6.68
N LYS A 182 -22.67 9.62 7.30
CA LYS A 182 -23.47 9.85 8.55
C LYS A 182 -24.82 9.07 8.58
N PRO A 183 -25.23 8.56 9.76
CA PRO A 183 -25.03 7.20 10.25
C PRO A 183 -26.14 6.22 9.82
N GLN A 184 -25.78 5.03 9.33
CA GLN A 184 -26.59 3.82 9.46
C GLN A 184 -25.87 2.84 10.39
N PHE A 185 -26.63 1.97 11.06
CA PHE A 185 -26.20 1.08 12.15
C PHE A 185 -24.93 0.25 11.88
N ALA A 186 -24.60 0.06 10.61
CA ALA A 186 -23.41 -0.53 10.01
C ALA A 186 -22.06 -0.23 10.68
N PHE A 187 -21.76 1.02 11.06
CA PHE A 187 -20.40 1.41 11.48
C PHE A 187 -20.19 1.44 13.01
N ARG A 188 -21.07 0.79 13.78
CA ARG A 188 -20.90 0.67 15.24
C ARG A 188 -19.74 -0.26 15.59
N SER A 189 -19.53 -1.32 14.81
CA SER A 189 -18.44 -2.29 14.98
C SER A 189 -17.07 -1.66 14.74
N ILE A 190 -16.95 -0.78 13.74
CA ILE A 190 -15.71 -0.03 13.43
C ILE A 190 -15.17 0.78 14.61
N LYS A 191 -16.05 1.26 15.50
CA LYS A 191 -15.69 2.10 16.65
C LYS A 191 -15.51 1.33 17.96
N ARG A 192 -15.53 0.00 17.91
CA ARG A 192 -15.44 -0.87 19.08
C ARG A 192 -14.27 -1.81 18.92
N VAL A 193 -13.63 -2.13 20.04
CA VAL A 193 -12.61 -3.17 20.11
C VAL A 193 -13.20 -4.29 20.97
N ARG A 194 -13.31 -5.51 20.42
CA ARG A 194 -13.96 -6.66 21.09
C ARG A 194 -15.38 -6.35 21.61
N GLY A 195 -16.13 -5.52 20.89
CA GLY A 195 -17.48 -5.10 21.27
C GLY A 195 -17.54 -4.01 22.36
N LEU A 196 -16.40 -3.61 22.93
CA LEU A 196 -16.25 -2.54 23.92
C LEU A 196 -15.97 -1.20 23.25
N LYS A 197 -16.51 -0.11 23.83
CA LYS A 197 -16.12 1.25 23.46
C LYS A 197 -14.97 1.70 24.35
N LEU A 198 -13.95 2.29 23.77
CA LEU A 198 -12.80 2.80 24.52
C LEU A 198 -13.11 4.19 25.10
N GLU A 199 -13.93 4.23 26.14
CA GLU A 199 -14.37 5.48 26.79
C GLU A 199 -13.40 5.95 27.90
N SER A 200 -12.52 5.07 28.38
CA SER A 200 -11.50 5.37 29.37
C SER A 200 -10.23 4.54 29.16
N GLN A 201 -9.13 4.99 29.76
CA GLN A 201 -7.87 4.25 29.79
C GLN A 201 -7.99 2.91 30.53
N ASP A 202 -8.89 2.79 31.52
CA ASP A 202 -9.10 1.55 32.26
C ASP A 202 -9.67 0.44 31.37
N ILE A 203 -10.57 0.77 30.44
CA ILE A 203 -11.10 -0.19 29.46
C ILE A 203 -9.96 -0.68 28.54
N VAL A 204 -9.04 0.21 28.17
CA VAL A 204 -7.88 -0.16 27.36
C VAL A 204 -7.01 -1.18 28.11
N TRP A 205 -6.69 -0.91 29.39
CA TRP A 205 -5.92 -1.84 30.21
C TRP A 205 -6.66 -3.15 30.47
N GLN A 206 -7.97 -3.10 30.67
CA GLN A 206 -8.80 -4.30 30.81
C GLN A 206 -8.68 -5.21 29.58
N ILE A 207 -8.65 -4.65 28.37
CA ILE A 207 -8.46 -5.42 27.14
C ILE A 207 -7.03 -5.97 27.07
N ILE A 208 -6.01 -5.16 27.41
CA ILE A 208 -4.60 -5.60 27.40
C ILE A 208 -4.38 -6.77 28.36
N GLU A 209 -4.93 -6.71 29.58
CA GLU A 209 -4.81 -7.77 30.59
C GLU A 209 -5.45 -9.10 30.17
N GLN A 210 -6.40 -9.11 29.22
CA GLN A 210 -6.95 -10.36 28.69
C GLN A 210 -5.90 -11.18 27.93
N PHE A 211 -4.93 -10.52 27.29
CA PHE A 211 -3.85 -11.16 26.53
C PHE A 211 -2.55 -11.26 27.32
N TYR A 212 -2.36 -10.37 28.30
CA TYR A 212 -1.19 -10.31 29.16
C TYR A 212 -1.57 -10.43 30.62
N PRO A 213 -2.01 -11.62 31.08
CA PRO A 213 -2.45 -11.80 32.46
C PRO A 213 -1.32 -11.51 33.45
N ASN A 214 -1.69 -11.05 34.64
CA ASN A 214 -0.79 -10.72 35.73
C ASN A 214 0.27 -9.68 35.32
N HIS A 215 -0.13 -8.72 34.48
CA HIS A 215 0.73 -7.63 34.03
C HIS A 215 2.00 -8.12 33.34
N SER A 216 1.93 -9.28 32.68
CA SER A 216 3.09 -9.90 32.01
C SER A 216 3.69 -9.01 30.91
N TRP A 217 2.89 -8.09 30.34
CA TRP A 217 3.34 -7.05 29.43
C TRP A 217 4.46 -6.17 30.00
N GLN A 218 4.55 -5.99 31.33
CA GLN A 218 5.63 -5.22 31.98
C GLN A 218 7.00 -5.86 31.76
N LYS A 219 7.10 -7.19 31.71
CA LYS A 219 8.38 -7.92 31.61
C LYS A 219 9.12 -7.63 30.30
N GLY A 220 8.39 -7.25 29.25
CA GLY A 220 8.95 -6.91 27.95
C GLY A 220 9.17 -5.42 27.71
N LEU A 221 8.86 -4.55 28.69
CA LEU A 221 8.97 -3.10 28.52
C LEU A 221 10.39 -2.58 28.81
N PRO A 222 10.92 -1.68 27.96
CA PRO A 222 12.14 -0.92 28.23
C PRO A 222 12.08 -0.15 29.55
N SER A 223 13.23 0.00 30.22
CA SER A 223 13.36 0.69 31.51
C SER A 223 12.82 2.13 31.53
N LYS A 224 12.76 2.80 30.37
CA LYS A 224 12.15 4.13 30.23
C LYS A 224 10.66 4.18 30.60
N PHE A 225 9.95 3.05 30.53
CA PHE A 225 8.53 2.94 30.91
C PHE A 225 8.32 2.53 32.38
N MET A 226 9.40 2.22 33.11
CA MET A 226 9.36 1.74 34.49
C MET A 226 9.41 2.88 35.54
N SER A 227 8.78 4.02 35.25
CA SER A 227 8.77 5.15 36.18
C SER A 227 7.86 4.84 37.39
N LYS A 228 8.22 5.35 38.59
CA LYS A 228 7.49 5.10 39.86
C LYS A 228 6.00 5.46 39.80
N THR A 229 5.60 6.34 38.89
CA THR A 229 4.23 6.82 38.71
C THR A 229 3.32 5.77 38.05
N PHE A 230 3.89 4.84 37.30
CA PHE A 230 3.17 3.86 36.50
C PHE A 230 2.71 2.63 37.29
N ASN A 231 3.53 2.16 38.24
CA ASN A 231 3.18 1.05 39.14
C ASN A 231 2.02 1.39 40.08
N HIS A 232 1.86 2.66 40.47
CA HIS A 232 0.74 3.11 41.31
C HIS A 232 -0.59 3.10 40.55
N ARG A 233 -0.58 3.49 39.26
CA ARG A 233 -1.81 3.56 38.42
C ARG A 233 -2.33 2.21 37.93
N CYS A 234 -1.47 1.19 37.79
CA CYS A 234 -1.92 -0.16 37.46
C CYS A 234 -2.49 -0.92 38.68
N GLN A 235 -2.14 -0.48 39.91
CA GLN A 235 -2.53 -1.15 41.15
C GLN A 235 -3.70 -0.47 41.89
N GLU A 236 -3.96 0.81 41.63
CA GLU A 236 -5.11 1.51 42.22
C GLU A 236 -6.33 1.50 41.30
N THR A 237 -7.36 0.78 41.72
CA THR A 237 -8.77 0.97 41.32
C THR A 237 -9.33 2.32 41.81
N GLU A 238 -8.58 3.40 41.69
CA GLU A 238 -9.14 4.74 41.82
C GLU A 238 -9.48 5.25 40.42
N VAL A 239 -10.79 5.35 40.15
CA VAL A 239 -11.39 5.92 38.95
C VAL A 239 -10.89 7.36 38.81
N ASN A 240 -9.76 7.53 38.15
CA ASN A 240 -9.24 8.84 37.84
C ASN A 240 -10.01 9.32 36.60
N ASN A 241 -11.03 10.16 36.81
CA ASN A 241 -11.91 10.75 35.80
C ASN A 241 -11.20 11.68 34.78
N ASN A 242 -9.89 11.56 34.61
CA ASN A 242 -9.18 12.21 33.52
C ASN A 242 -9.35 11.35 32.27
N SER A 243 -10.33 11.73 31.45
CA SER A 243 -10.64 11.19 30.13
C SER A 243 -9.51 11.30 29.09
N ASN A 244 -8.30 11.71 29.47
CA ASN A 244 -7.18 11.90 28.58
C ASN A 244 -6.30 10.65 28.57
N ILE A 245 -6.29 9.96 27.43
CA ILE A 245 -5.36 8.88 27.11
C ILE A 245 -3.93 9.40 27.28
N SER A 246 -3.12 8.73 28.12
CA SER A 246 -1.74 9.16 28.34
C SER A 246 -0.87 8.89 27.10
N SER A 247 0.09 9.77 26.82
CA SER A 247 1.12 9.52 25.79
C SER A 247 1.92 8.25 26.08
N GLU A 248 2.14 7.97 27.36
CA GLU A 248 2.82 6.76 27.83
C GLU A 248 2.05 5.47 27.49
N LEU A 249 0.71 5.47 27.56
CA LEU A 249 -0.10 4.34 27.12
C LEU A 249 0.08 4.09 25.61
N LEU A 250 0.09 5.16 24.81
CA LEU A 250 0.29 5.06 23.36
C LEU A 250 1.67 4.49 23.03
N ASP A 251 2.72 4.94 23.73
CA ASP A 251 4.07 4.41 23.55
C ASP A 251 4.17 2.92 23.95
N ILE A 252 3.48 2.51 25.01
CA ILE A 252 3.40 1.10 25.43
C ILE A 252 2.66 0.26 24.39
N LEU A 253 1.51 0.73 23.89
CA LEU A 253 0.76 0.06 22.82
C LEU A 253 1.65 -0.15 21.59
N VAL A 254 2.38 0.89 21.16
CA VAL A 254 3.32 0.81 20.03
C VAL A 254 4.41 -0.22 20.28
N HIS A 255 4.96 -0.25 21.50
CA HIS A 255 5.98 -1.22 21.86
C HIS A 255 5.44 -2.65 21.81
N LEU A 256 4.28 -2.90 22.42
CA LEU A 256 3.65 -4.23 22.45
C LEU A 256 3.25 -4.71 21.05
N ILE A 257 2.74 -3.83 20.18
CA ILE A 257 2.45 -4.16 18.77
C ILE A 257 3.72 -4.64 18.05
N ARG A 258 4.88 -4.07 18.37
CA ARG A 258 6.15 -4.42 17.70
C ARG A 258 6.81 -5.68 18.26
N THR A 259 6.57 -6.00 19.54
CA THR A 259 7.30 -7.07 20.23
C THR A 259 6.49 -8.33 20.48
N THR A 260 5.16 -8.27 20.42
CA THR A 260 4.33 -9.47 20.56
C THR A 260 4.59 -10.45 19.41
N GLU A 261 4.61 -11.75 19.73
CA GLU A 261 4.66 -12.84 18.75
C GLU A 261 3.26 -13.37 18.43
N ASP A 262 2.28 -13.10 19.31
CA ASP A 262 0.89 -13.50 19.10
C ASP A 262 0.15 -12.50 18.19
N GLU A 263 -0.32 -12.98 17.04
CA GLU A 263 -0.96 -12.13 16.01
C GLU A 263 -2.34 -11.63 16.44
N GLU A 264 -3.08 -12.41 17.24
CA GLU A 264 -4.39 -11.98 17.73
C GLU A 264 -4.26 -10.81 18.71
N THR A 265 -3.24 -10.87 19.57
CA THR A 265 -2.80 -9.79 20.45
C THR A 265 -2.34 -8.59 19.63
N ARG A 266 -1.48 -8.79 18.62
CA ARG A 266 -1.00 -7.71 17.75
C ARG A 266 -2.14 -6.91 17.12
N TRP A 267 -3.10 -7.62 16.51
CA TRP A 267 -4.26 -6.98 15.89
C TRP A 267 -5.15 -6.29 16.90
N THR A 268 -5.38 -6.89 18.08
CA THR A 268 -6.21 -6.25 19.11
C THR A 268 -5.57 -4.95 19.60
N LEU A 269 -4.25 -4.95 19.82
CA LEU A 269 -3.52 -3.73 20.20
C LEU A 269 -3.53 -2.68 19.08
N ALA A 270 -3.43 -3.10 17.82
CA ALA A 270 -3.55 -2.20 16.68
C ALA A 270 -4.96 -1.60 16.56
N GLU A 271 -6.02 -2.38 16.85
CA GLU A 271 -7.40 -1.89 16.91
C GLU A 271 -7.61 -0.86 18.02
N ILE A 272 -6.99 -1.08 19.19
CA ILE A 272 -6.94 -0.09 20.25
C ILE A 272 -6.29 1.18 19.72
N LEU A 273 -5.08 1.09 19.18
CA LEU A 273 -4.33 2.25 18.71
C LEU A 273 -5.04 2.99 17.56
N TRP A 274 -5.68 2.29 16.64
CA TRP A 274 -6.55 2.88 15.61
C TRP A 274 -7.68 3.70 16.20
N THR A 275 -8.31 3.20 17.27
CA THR A 275 -9.45 3.86 17.89
C THR A 275 -9.01 5.10 18.68
N LEU A 276 -7.83 5.06 19.31
CA LEU A 276 -7.30 6.16 20.11
C LEU A 276 -6.60 7.23 19.26
N GLN A 277 -5.80 6.81 18.27
CA GLN A 277 -5.01 7.67 17.39
C GLN A 277 -4.92 7.11 15.97
N PRO A 278 -5.97 7.29 15.13
CA PRO A 278 -6.05 6.71 13.78
C PRO A 278 -4.88 7.05 12.85
N ASN A 279 -4.26 8.23 13.05
CA ASN A 279 -3.16 8.73 12.21
C ASN A 279 -1.78 8.34 12.75
N HIS A 280 -1.69 7.43 13.73
CA HIS A 280 -0.40 7.03 14.30
C HIS A 280 0.41 6.18 13.28
N PRO A 281 1.69 6.50 12.99
CA PRO A 281 2.46 5.88 11.89
C PRO A 281 2.54 4.35 11.88
N VAL A 282 2.44 3.70 13.06
CA VAL A 282 2.46 2.23 13.18
C VAL A 282 1.22 1.58 12.59
N VAL A 283 0.13 2.33 12.44
CA VAL A 283 -1.20 1.78 12.16
C VAL A 283 -1.92 2.54 11.03
N THR A 284 -1.23 3.44 10.31
CA THR A 284 -1.82 4.26 9.23
C THR A 284 -2.17 3.48 7.98
N ALA A 285 -1.53 2.33 7.75
CA ALA A 285 -1.74 1.47 6.59
C ALA A 285 -3.04 0.66 6.74
N ARG A 286 -4.16 1.39 6.82
CA ARG A 286 -5.54 0.88 6.94
C ARG A 286 -6.45 1.68 6.02
N ARG A 287 -7.03 1.04 5.01
CA ARG A 287 -7.92 1.69 4.04
C ARG A 287 -9.21 0.93 3.86
N ILE A 288 -10.23 1.64 3.40
CA ILE A 288 -11.56 1.09 3.16
C ILE A 288 -12.10 1.56 1.81
N MET A 289 -12.80 0.67 1.14
CA MET A 289 -13.42 0.87 -0.16
C MET A 289 -14.90 0.47 -0.12
N ASP A 290 -15.74 1.21 -0.83
CA ASP A 290 -17.16 0.89 -1.03
C ASP A 290 -17.31 -0.10 -2.19
N LEU A 291 -17.90 -1.27 -1.94
CA LEU A 291 -18.19 -2.30 -2.95
C LEU A 291 -19.64 -2.28 -3.45
N GLY A 292 -20.47 -1.39 -2.90
CA GLY A 292 -21.93 -1.46 -2.91
C GLY A 292 -22.61 -1.30 -4.27
N MET A 293 -21.93 -0.73 -5.27
CA MET A 293 -22.48 -0.68 -6.64
C MET A 293 -22.31 -2.00 -7.41
N GLN A 294 -21.44 -2.91 -6.94
CA GLN A 294 -20.98 -4.08 -7.69
C GLN A 294 -21.48 -5.42 -7.12
N LEU A 295 -22.13 -5.43 -5.95
CA LEU A 295 -22.57 -6.64 -5.22
C LEU A 295 -24.10 -6.76 -5.12
N ASP A 296 -24.80 -6.99 -6.24
CA ASP A 296 -26.26 -7.28 -6.26
C ASP A 296 -27.12 -6.26 -5.47
N GLY A 297 -26.72 -4.98 -5.50
CA GLY A 297 -27.35 -3.90 -4.72
C GLY A 297 -27.09 -3.92 -3.21
N SER A 298 -26.35 -4.91 -2.70
CA SER A 298 -25.90 -4.99 -1.31
C SER A 298 -24.73 -4.04 -1.06
N SER A 299 -25.00 -3.02 -0.26
CA SER A 299 -24.01 -2.05 0.15
C SER A 299 -23.11 -2.61 1.27
N VAL A 300 -21.94 -3.14 0.88
CA VAL A 300 -20.85 -3.57 1.78
C VAL A 300 -19.54 -2.84 1.49
N ALA A 301 -18.66 -2.77 2.47
CA ALA A 301 -17.34 -2.13 2.34
C ALA A 301 -16.23 -3.10 2.69
N LEU A 302 -15.14 -3.12 1.91
CA LEU A 302 -13.93 -3.89 2.20
C LEU A 302 -12.89 -2.98 2.85
N MET A 303 -12.44 -3.36 4.04
CA MET A 303 -11.33 -2.74 4.76
C MET A 303 -10.12 -3.67 4.71
N VAL A 304 -8.97 -3.09 4.39
CA VAL A 304 -7.68 -3.78 4.40
C VAL A 304 -6.73 -3.01 5.31
N ALA A 305 -6.02 -3.73 6.18
CA ALA A 305 -4.99 -3.17 7.03
C ALA A 305 -3.74 -4.03 7.01
N VAL A 306 -2.58 -3.39 7.13
CA VAL A 306 -1.30 -4.08 7.24
C VAL A 306 -0.45 -3.56 8.39
N LEU A 307 0.29 -4.47 9.03
CA LEU A 307 1.24 -4.17 10.09
C LEU A 307 2.60 -4.79 9.74
N PRO A 308 3.69 -4.00 9.70
CA PRO A 308 5.03 -4.55 9.47
C PRO A 308 5.51 -5.30 10.71
N LYS A 309 6.19 -6.43 10.49
CA LYS A 309 6.76 -7.25 11.56
C LYS A 309 8.30 -7.20 11.57
N PRO A 310 8.95 -7.48 12.73
CA PRO A 310 10.41 -7.46 12.83
C PRO A 310 11.12 -8.51 11.97
N ASP A 311 10.43 -9.60 11.62
CA ASP A 311 10.92 -10.70 10.79
C ASP A 311 10.81 -10.41 9.28
N GLN A 312 10.56 -9.16 8.89
CA GLN A 312 10.33 -8.74 7.50
C GLN A 312 9.08 -9.35 6.85
N THR A 313 8.19 -9.97 7.63
CA THR A 313 6.85 -10.31 7.16
C THR A 313 5.87 -9.17 7.43
N VAL A 314 4.70 -9.24 6.81
CA VAL A 314 3.61 -8.29 7.01
C VAL A 314 2.39 -9.06 7.49
N ALA A 315 1.77 -8.60 8.58
CA ALA A 315 0.47 -9.09 8.98
C ALA A 315 -0.61 -8.34 8.18
N VAL A 316 -1.54 -9.07 7.58
CA VAL A 316 -2.67 -8.55 6.79
C VAL A 316 -3.99 -8.85 7.49
N LEU A 317 -4.87 -7.84 7.58
CA LEU A 317 -6.24 -7.96 8.04
C LEU A 317 -7.17 -7.51 6.92
N LEU A 318 -8.06 -8.42 6.51
CA LEU A 318 -9.18 -8.14 5.61
C LEU A 318 -10.45 -8.14 6.44
N ARG A 319 -11.33 -7.17 6.24
CA ARG A 319 -12.63 -7.14 6.92
C ARG A 319 -13.71 -6.53 6.03
N VAL A 320 -14.84 -7.21 5.95
CA VAL A 320 -16.01 -6.70 5.21
C VAL A 320 -17.07 -6.23 6.20
N TYR A 321 -17.56 -5.00 6.00
CA TYR A 321 -18.57 -4.36 6.83
C TYR A 321 -19.86 -4.14 6.03
N PRO A 322 -21.04 -4.27 6.67
CA PRO A 322 -22.27 -3.76 6.07
C PRO A 322 -22.18 -2.22 6.04
N MET A 323 -22.86 -1.57 5.11
CA MET A 323 -22.93 -0.09 5.07
C MET A 323 -24.31 0.46 5.39
N ASN A 324 -25.36 -0.22 4.93
CA ASN A 324 -26.73 0.29 5.08
C ASN A 324 -27.54 -0.44 6.16
N HIS A 325 -27.07 -1.62 6.58
CA HIS A 325 -27.75 -2.51 7.53
C HIS A 325 -26.88 -2.75 8.77
N ALA A 326 -27.46 -3.30 9.83
CA ALA A 326 -26.73 -3.64 11.05
C ALA A 326 -25.83 -4.88 10.88
N TYR A 327 -26.20 -5.77 9.95
CA TYR A 327 -25.55 -7.05 9.72
C TYR A 327 -25.26 -7.24 8.23
N LEU A 328 -24.29 -8.09 7.94
CA LEU A 328 -23.95 -8.51 6.60
C LEU A 328 -25.09 -9.35 5.98
N PRO A 329 -25.22 -9.33 4.64
CA PRO A 329 -26.10 -10.26 3.95
C PRO A 329 -25.74 -11.71 4.29
N LEU A 330 -26.76 -12.52 4.59
CA LEU A 330 -26.58 -13.95 4.84
C LEU A 330 -25.90 -14.59 3.64
N GLY A 331 -24.83 -15.32 3.89
CA GLY A 331 -24.12 -16.06 2.87
C GLY A 331 -23.05 -15.28 2.11
N LEU A 332 -22.83 -13.99 2.43
CA LEU A 332 -21.71 -13.20 1.90
C LEU A 332 -20.38 -13.89 2.20
N GLN A 333 -19.54 -14.11 1.18
CA GLN A 333 -18.25 -14.76 1.29
C GLN A 333 -17.12 -13.73 1.20
N LEU A 334 -16.08 -13.95 2.01
CA LEU A 334 -14.78 -13.28 1.91
C LEU A 334 -13.71 -14.36 1.82
N ALA A 335 -12.89 -14.34 0.76
CA ALA A 335 -11.82 -15.31 0.56
C ALA A 335 -10.52 -14.64 0.13
N GLY A 336 -9.40 -15.15 0.64
CA GLY A 336 -8.05 -14.88 0.16
C GLY A 336 -7.57 -16.05 -0.71
N LEU A 337 -7.12 -15.74 -1.93
CA LEU A 337 -6.68 -16.71 -2.92
C LEU A 337 -5.23 -16.46 -3.33
N TYR A 338 -4.50 -17.54 -3.64
CA TYR A 338 -3.21 -17.46 -4.31
C TYR A 338 -3.37 -17.01 -5.78
N GLU A 339 -2.26 -16.74 -6.46
CA GLU A 339 -2.27 -16.39 -7.89
C GLU A 339 -2.89 -17.48 -8.76
N ASP A 340 -2.73 -18.76 -8.41
CA ASP A 340 -3.31 -19.89 -9.13
C ASP A 340 -4.84 -20.01 -8.96
N GLY A 341 -5.43 -19.23 -8.04
CA GLY A 341 -6.87 -19.19 -7.77
C GLY A 341 -7.32 -20.16 -6.69
N GLN A 342 -6.41 -20.88 -6.04
CA GLN A 342 -6.75 -21.67 -4.87
C GLN A 342 -6.96 -20.77 -3.65
N ALA A 343 -8.07 -20.96 -2.93
CA ALA A 343 -8.32 -20.28 -1.68
C ALA A 343 -7.38 -20.80 -0.58
N PHE A 344 -6.71 -19.88 0.13
CA PHE A 344 -5.93 -20.21 1.33
C PHE A 344 -6.69 -19.91 2.61
N LEU A 345 -7.64 -18.97 2.57
CA LEU A 345 -8.53 -18.64 3.67
C LEU A 345 -9.89 -18.21 3.12
N GLU A 346 -10.97 -18.63 3.78
CA GLU A 346 -12.33 -18.23 3.44
C GLU A 346 -13.22 -18.15 4.68
N VAL A 347 -14.20 -17.26 4.64
CA VAL A 347 -15.23 -17.12 5.66
C VAL A 347 -16.54 -16.69 5.02
N GLN A 348 -17.66 -17.12 5.60
CA GLN A 348 -19.00 -16.79 5.15
C GLN A 348 -19.80 -16.13 6.28
N ALA A 349 -20.50 -15.05 5.95
CA ALA A 349 -21.33 -14.30 6.89
C ALA A 349 -22.60 -15.07 7.28
N ARG A 350 -22.88 -15.04 8.57
CA ARG A 350 -24.15 -15.46 9.18
C ARG A 350 -25.06 -14.24 9.31
N GLY A 351 -26.35 -14.47 9.54
CA GLY A 351 -27.37 -13.40 9.53
C GLY A 351 -27.23 -12.36 10.65
N ASP A 352 -26.35 -12.60 11.63
CA ASP A 352 -26.07 -11.77 12.80
C ASP A 352 -24.61 -11.24 12.83
N ASP A 353 -23.82 -11.50 11.79
CA ASP A 353 -22.46 -11.00 11.71
C ASP A 353 -22.46 -9.51 11.28
N ASP A 354 -21.92 -8.64 12.14
CA ASP A 354 -21.74 -7.20 11.86
C ASP A 354 -20.43 -6.90 11.11
N TYR A 355 -19.58 -7.92 10.93
CA TYR A 355 -18.49 -8.01 9.96
C TYR A 355 -18.01 -9.47 9.82
N ILE A 356 -17.31 -9.78 8.72
CA ILE A 356 -16.48 -10.99 8.57
C ILE A 356 -15.04 -10.57 8.30
N GLN A 357 -14.08 -11.40 8.68
CA GLN A 357 -12.66 -11.05 8.57
C GLN A 357 -11.76 -12.24 8.25
N LEU A 358 -10.62 -11.95 7.64
CA LEU A 358 -9.49 -12.86 7.49
C LEU A 358 -8.22 -12.20 8.04
N LYS A 359 -7.38 -12.98 8.71
CA LYS A 359 -6.07 -12.55 9.21
C LYS A 359 -5.02 -13.55 8.74
N PHE A 360 -3.94 -13.06 8.16
CA PHE A 360 -2.82 -13.89 7.73
C PHE A 360 -1.52 -13.09 7.73
N CYS A 361 -0.40 -13.79 7.63
CA CYS A 361 0.92 -13.20 7.41
C CYS A 361 1.32 -13.46 5.96
N ALA A 362 2.07 -12.53 5.38
CA ALA A 362 2.62 -12.65 4.05
C ALA A 362 4.02 -12.04 3.98
N GLU A 363 4.82 -12.53 3.03
CA GLU A 363 6.18 -12.06 2.77
C GLU A 363 6.19 -10.97 1.69
N PHE A 364 7.25 -10.14 1.66
CA PHE A 364 7.39 -9.11 0.65
C PHE A 364 7.44 -9.70 -0.77
N GLY A 365 6.66 -9.11 -1.67
CA GLY A 365 6.54 -9.56 -3.05
C GLY A 365 5.52 -10.68 -3.27
N GLU A 366 4.95 -11.27 -2.21
CA GLU A 366 3.83 -12.19 -2.36
C GLU A 366 2.60 -11.46 -2.90
N ARG A 367 1.86 -12.18 -3.74
CA ARG A 367 0.65 -11.68 -4.40
C ARG A 367 -0.51 -12.56 -4.02
N PHE A 368 -1.64 -11.91 -3.80
CA PHE A 368 -2.87 -12.61 -3.47
C PHE A 368 -4.08 -11.85 -4.01
N ARG A 369 -5.18 -12.58 -4.13
CA ARG A 369 -6.46 -12.05 -4.58
C ARG A 369 -7.45 -12.10 -3.43
N VAL A 370 -8.24 -11.07 -3.28
CA VAL A 370 -9.35 -11.03 -2.33
C VAL A 370 -10.65 -11.08 -3.11
N ILE A 371 -11.46 -12.07 -2.78
CA ILE A 371 -12.79 -12.21 -3.33
C ILE A 371 -13.82 -11.82 -2.28
N VAL A 372 -14.76 -10.95 -2.65
CA VAL A 372 -16.00 -10.70 -1.91
C VAL A 372 -17.16 -11.10 -2.80
N GLY A 373 -17.90 -12.14 -2.40
CA GLY A 373 -18.95 -12.76 -3.20
C GLY A 373 -20.30 -12.81 -2.49
N LEU A 374 -21.39 -12.57 -3.22
CA LEU A 374 -22.77 -12.77 -2.76
C LEU A 374 -23.61 -13.29 -3.92
N ASN A 375 -24.25 -14.45 -3.72
CA ASN A 375 -24.96 -15.16 -4.80
C ASN A 375 -24.04 -15.37 -6.02
N ASP A 376 -24.42 -14.88 -7.20
CA ASP A 376 -23.63 -14.96 -8.43
C ASP A 376 -22.69 -13.75 -8.63
N ALA A 377 -22.80 -12.72 -7.78
CA ALA A 377 -21.97 -11.51 -7.88
C ALA A 377 -20.65 -11.71 -7.13
N VAL A 378 -19.54 -11.45 -7.82
CA VAL A 378 -18.19 -11.60 -7.27
C VAL A 378 -17.37 -10.35 -7.60
N ILE A 379 -16.77 -9.75 -6.58
CA ILE A 379 -15.77 -8.70 -6.72
C ILE A 379 -14.41 -9.30 -6.39
N THR A 380 -13.41 -8.96 -7.19
CA THR A 380 -12.03 -9.42 -7.02
C THR A 380 -11.09 -8.22 -6.95
N GLU A 381 -10.30 -8.15 -5.89
CA GLU A 381 -9.23 -7.18 -5.71
C GLU A 381 -7.87 -7.89 -5.68
N ASN A 382 -6.87 -7.34 -6.36
CA ASN A 382 -5.54 -7.95 -6.46
C ASN A 382 -4.53 -7.14 -5.65
N PHE A 383 -3.78 -7.81 -4.79
CA PHE A 383 -2.81 -7.18 -3.89
C PHE A 383 -1.41 -7.77 -4.08
N VAL A 384 -0.41 -6.94 -3.84
CA VAL A 384 0.99 -7.33 -3.66
C VAL A 384 1.49 -6.77 -2.32
N ILE A 385 2.26 -7.55 -1.59
CA ILE A 385 2.83 -7.15 -0.28
C ILE A 385 4.04 -6.27 -0.46
#